data_AF-A0A5J5QQ35-F1
#
_entry.id   AF-A0A5J5QQ35-F1
#
_cell.length_a   1.000
_cell.length_b   1.000
_cell.length_c   1.000
_cell.angle_alpha   90.00
_cell.angle_beta   90.00
_cell.angle_gamma   90.00
#
_symmetry.space_group_name_H-M   'P 1'
#
loop_
_entity.id
_entity.type
_entity.pdbx_description
1 polymer ?
#
loop_
_entity_poly.entity_id
_entity_poly.type
_entity_poly.pdbx_seq_one_letter_code
_entity_poly.pdbx_strand_id
1 'polypeptide(L)'
;MMMSSNNMECSAKAKEEEEITKISLMRSLVETQDPSSKEVDDMTIRRFLRARELDVEKASSMFLKYLKWRRSFVPNGFISPSELTHEIQQNKMFLQGSDKKGRPISVLLAARHFQHNGGLDEFKRFIVYIFDKILARMPPGQDKFIVIGDLDGWGYANCDIRAYLAALSLSCRITTRKD
;
A
#
# COMPACT_ATOMS: atom_id res chain seq x y z
N MET A 1 -27.59 -29.43 -5.20
CA MET A 1 -26.41 -28.59 -5.50
C MET A 1 -26.74 -27.11 -5.75
N MET A 2 -27.92 -26.76 -6.29
CA MET A 2 -28.29 -25.33 -6.54
C MET A 2 -28.56 -24.49 -5.28
N MET A 3 -28.98 -25.10 -4.16
CA MET A 3 -29.26 -24.33 -2.93
C MET A 3 -28.01 -23.80 -2.19
N SER A 4 -26.84 -24.45 -2.36
CA SER A 4 -25.59 -23.99 -1.76
C SER A 4 -25.03 -22.75 -2.46
N SER A 5 -25.28 -22.60 -3.77
CA SER A 5 -24.84 -21.43 -4.54
C SER A 5 -25.62 -20.17 -4.16
N ASN A 6 -26.94 -20.26 -4.00
CA ASN A 6 -27.79 -19.12 -3.61
C ASN A 6 -27.48 -18.58 -2.21
N ASN A 7 -27.21 -19.44 -1.23
CA ASN A 7 -26.87 -19.01 0.13
C ASN A 7 -25.49 -18.31 0.18
N MET A 8 -24.54 -18.78 -0.62
CA MET A 8 -23.19 -18.20 -0.67
C MET A 8 -23.19 -16.82 -1.35
N GLU A 9 -24.02 -16.66 -2.37
CA GLU A 9 -24.21 -15.39 -3.08
C GLU A 9 -24.97 -14.35 -2.22
N CYS A 10 -25.98 -14.77 -1.45
CA CYS A 10 -26.69 -13.91 -0.50
C CYS A 10 -25.80 -13.45 0.66
N SER A 11 -24.92 -14.34 1.16
CA SER A 11 -23.95 -13.99 2.21
C SER A 11 -22.87 -13.02 1.72
N ALA A 12 -22.43 -13.16 0.47
CA ALA A 12 -21.44 -12.24 -0.13
C ALA A 12 -22.03 -10.84 -0.32
N LYS A 13 -23.28 -10.72 -0.78
CA LYS A 13 -23.98 -9.44 -0.93
C LYS A 13 -24.15 -8.72 0.41
N ALA A 14 -24.59 -9.43 1.45
CA ALA A 14 -24.76 -8.84 2.78
C ALA A 14 -23.44 -8.29 3.35
N LYS A 15 -22.31 -8.97 3.11
CA LYS A 15 -20.99 -8.49 3.52
C LYS A 15 -20.53 -7.24 2.74
N GLU A 16 -20.82 -7.18 1.43
CA GLU A 16 -20.52 -5.99 0.64
C GLU A 16 -21.36 -4.79 1.10
N GLU A 17 -22.65 -4.99 1.39
CA GLU A 17 -23.53 -3.95 1.93
C GLU A 17 -23.07 -3.45 3.31
N GLU A 18 -22.62 -4.37 4.18
CA GLU A 18 -22.01 -4.01 5.46
C GLU A 18 -20.75 -3.17 5.25
N GLU A 19 -19.84 -3.59 4.36
CA GLU A 19 -18.62 -2.83 4.05
C GLU A 19 -18.95 -1.43 3.52
N ILE A 20 -19.90 -1.30 2.59
CA ILE A 20 -20.34 0.00 2.05
C ILE A 20 -20.87 0.90 3.15
N THR A 21 -21.70 0.36 4.05
CA THR A 21 -22.25 1.11 5.20
C THR A 21 -21.12 1.59 6.12
N LYS A 22 -20.14 0.74 6.40
CA LYS A 22 -18.98 1.08 7.24
C LYS A 22 -18.06 2.11 6.58
N ILE A 23 -17.88 2.06 5.27
CA ILE A 23 -17.16 3.08 4.49
C ILE A 23 -17.84 4.43 4.64
N SER A 24 -19.16 4.49 4.44
CA SER A 24 -19.92 5.74 4.61
C SER A 24 -19.81 6.30 6.02
N LEU A 25 -19.92 5.46 7.04
CA LEU A 25 -19.81 5.91 8.44
C LEU A 25 -18.40 6.42 8.76
N MET A 26 -17.38 5.70 8.32
CA MET A 26 -15.98 6.12 8.49
C MET A 26 -15.72 7.45 7.78
N ARG A 27 -16.21 7.63 6.54
CA ARG A 27 -16.10 8.90 5.80
C ARG A 27 -16.64 10.08 6.60
N SER A 28 -17.88 10.00 7.06
CA SER A 28 -18.49 11.07 7.84
C SER A 28 -17.70 11.40 9.11
N LEU A 29 -17.17 10.36 9.78
CA LEU A 29 -16.39 10.52 11.00
C LEU A 29 -15.01 11.19 10.75
N VAL A 30 -14.30 10.76 9.71
CA VAL A 30 -12.95 11.28 9.41
C VAL A 30 -13.00 12.67 8.75
N GLU A 31 -14.03 12.96 7.96
CA GLU A 31 -14.22 14.29 7.35
C GLU A 31 -14.48 15.37 8.39
N THR A 32 -15.18 15.03 9.47
CA THR A 32 -15.41 15.93 10.61
C THR A 32 -14.11 16.29 11.33
N GLN A 33 -13.13 15.38 11.35
CA GLN A 33 -11.85 15.57 12.04
C GLN A 33 -10.76 16.15 11.13
N ASP A 34 -10.77 15.78 9.86
CA ASP A 34 -9.81 16.23 8.85
C ASP A 34 -10.52 16.37 7.49
N PRO A 35 -10.94 17.59 7.09
CA PRO A 35 -11.64 17.81 5.83
C PRO A 35 -10.88 17.37 4.57
N SER A 36 -9.54 17.27 4.64
CA SER A 36 -8.72 16.80 3.51
C SER A 36 -8.94 15.31 3.19
N SER A 37 -9.54 14.55 4.10
CA SER A 37 -9.91 13.15 3.86
C SER A 37 -10.87 12.94 2.68
N LYS A 38 -11.58 13.99 2.23
CA LYS A 38 -12.44 13.96 1.04
C LYS A 38 -11.70 13.60 -0.25
N GLU A 39 -10.42 13.89 -0.33
CA GLU A 39 -9.57 13.60 -1.50
C GLU A 39 -9.22 12.11 -1.62
N VAL A 40 -9.49 11.31 -0.58
CA VAL A 40 -9.14 9.89 -0.53
C VAL A 40 -10.27 9.04 -1.10
N ASP A 41 -9.92 8.02 -1.87
CA ASP A 41 -10.86 7.09 -2.49
C ASP A 41 -11.45 6.07 -1.50
N ASP A 42 -12.62 5.50 -1.87
CA ASP A 42 -13.28 4.46 -1.06
C ASP A 42 -12.42 3.22 -0.90
N MET A 43 -11.59 2.92 -1.91
CA MET A 43 -10.69 1.77 -1.88
C MET A 43 -9.66 1.89 -0.76
N THR A 44 -9.12 3.08 -0.51
CA THR A 44 -8.20 3.31 0.61
C THR A 44 -8.94 3.19 1.93
N ILE A 45 -10.10 3.82 2.09
CA ILE A 45 -10.92 3.73 3.32
C ILE A 45 -11.25 2.26 3.64
N ARG A 46 -11.66 1.49 2.63
CA ARG A 46 -11.93 0.06 2.72
C ARG A 46 -10.72 -0.73 3.25
N ARG A 47 -9.50 -0.41 2.81
CA ARG A 47 -8.27 -1.07 3.32
C ARG A 47 -8.09 -0.87 4.82
N PHE A 48 -8.26 0.36 5.31
CA PHE A 48 -8.16 0.66 6.75
C PHE A 48 -9.24 -0.04 7.57
N LEU A 49 -10.48 -0.11 7.05
CA LEU A 49 -11.56 -0.86 7.68
C LEU A 49 -11.24 -2.36 7.77
N ARG A 50 -10.83 -2.99 6.67
CA ARG A 50 -10.45 -4.41 6.66
C ARG A 50 -9.30 -4.71 7.61
N ALA A 51 -8.30 -3.82 7.68
CA ALA A 51 -7.18 -3.93 8.60
C ALA A 51 -7.58 -3.88 10.09
N ARG A 52 -8.77 -3.38 10.41
CA ARG A 52 -9.32 -3.28 11.77
C ARG A 52 -10.64 -4.01 11.92
N GLU A 53 -10.88 -5.07 11.14
CA GLU A 53 -12.06 -5.94 11.28
C GLU A 53 -13.39 -5.16 11.18
N LEU A 54 -13.43 -4.14 10.32
CA LEU A 54 -14.58 -3.24 10.12
C LEU A 54 -14.96 -2.42 11.38
N ASP A 55 -14.07 -2.33 12.36
CA ASP A 55 -14.18 -1.41 13.49
C ASP A 55 -13.90 0.03 13.02
N VAL A 56 -14.97 0.82 12.94
CA VAL A 56 -14.92 2.17 12.37
C VAL A 56 -14.06 3.11 13.20
N GLU A 57 -14.09 3.02 14.52
CA GLU A 57 -13.33 3.91 15.39
C GLU A 57 -11.83 3.62 15.30
N LYS A 58 -11.45 2.34 15.40
CA LYS A 58 -10.05 1.92 15.27
C LYS A 58 -9.50 2.21 13.87
N ALA A 59 -10.30 1.95 12.83
CA ALA A 59 -9.93 2.25 11.45
C ALA A 59 -9.74 3.76 11.24
N SER A 60 -10.66 4.58 11.75
CA SER A 60 -10.59 6.06 11.67
C SER A 60 -9.35 6.60 12.37
N SER A 61 -9.05 6.13 13.58
CA SER A 61 -7.85 6.54 14.32
C SER A 61 -6.57 6.18 13.55
N MET A 62 -6.50 4.98 12.99
CA MET A 62 -5.36 4.54 12.18
C MET A 62 -5.23 5.36 10.89
N PHE A 63 -6.35 5.63 10.21
CA PHE A 63 -6.40 6.39 8.99
C PHE A 63 -5.98 7.85 9.18
N LEU A 64 -6.45 8.53 10.23
CA LEU A 64 -6.06 9.90 10.54
C LEU A 64 -4.56 10.02 10.85
N LYS A 65 -3.98 9.04 11.57
CA LYS A 65 -2.53 8.94 11.78
C LYS A 65 -1.78 8.76 10.46
N TYR A 66 -2.32 7.94 9.55
CA TYR A 66 -1.77 7.78 8.21
C TYR A 66 -1.83 9.07 7.41
N LEU A 67 -2.97 9.78 7.37
CA LEU A 67 -3.10 11.06 6.66
C LEU A 67 -2.12 12.12 7.16
N LYS A 68 -1.99 12.25 8.48
CA LYS A 68 -1.01 13.17 9.08
C LYS A 68 0.41 12.84 8.62
N TRP A 69 0.78 11.56 8.66
CA TRP A 69 2.08 11.12 8.16
C TRP A 69 2.24 11.38 6.67
N ARG A 70 1.24 11.03 5.85
CA ARG A 70 1.29 11.17 4.40
C ARG A 70 1.52 12.63 3.99
N ARG A 71 0.83 13.58 4.63
CA ARG A 71 1.04 15.02 4.40
C ARG A 71 2.45 15.48 4.79
N SER A 72 2.99 14.97 5.90
CA SER A 72 4.36 15.32 6.32
C SER A 72 5.44 14.71 5.42
N PHE A 73 5.21 13.50 4.89
CA PHE A 73 6.22 12.74 4.15
C PHE A 73 6.18 13.01 2.65
N VAL A 74 4.99 13.29 2.10
CA VAL A 74 4.75 13.59 0.68
C VAL A 74 3.97 14.91 0.57
N PRO A 75 4.60 16.06 0.87
CA PRO A 75 3.91 17.35 0.98
C PRO A 75 3.30 17.82 -0.36
N ASN A 76 3.91 17.45 -1.49
CA ASN A 76 3.44 17.79 -2.83
C ASN A 76 2.39 16.80 -3.38
N GLY A 77 1.94 15.83 -2.57
CA GLY A 77 1.03 14.77 -2.98
C GLY A 77 1.67 13.63 -3.77
N PHE A 78 2.79 13.89 -4.47
CA PHE A 78 3.60 12.91 -5.18
C PHE A 78 5.09 13.06 -4.86
N ILE A 79 5.87 12.00 -5.12
CA ILE A 79 7.34 12.01 -5.07
C ILE A 79 7.86 12.05 -6.51
N SER A 80 8.69 13.04 -6.84
CA SER A 80 9.24 13.16 -8.18
C SER A 80 10.37 12.14 -8.42
N PRO A 81 10.45 11.50 -9.60
CA PRO A 81 11.59 10.67 -9.97
C PRO A 81 12.94 11.37 -9.85
N SER A 82 12.99 12.70 -10.03
CA SER A 82 14.22 13.49 -9.89
C SER A 82 14.79 13.46 -8.47
N GLU A 83 13.94 13.25 -7.44
CA GLU A 83 14.37 13.13 -6.04
C GLU A 83 14.96 11.75 -5.72
N LEU A 84 14.84 10.79 -6.64
CA LEU A 84 15.12 9.35 -6.45
C LEU A 84 16.17 8.84 -7.45
N THR A 85 17.08 9.71 -7.87
CA THR A 85 17.97 9.45 -9.00
C THR A 85 18.84 8.21 -8.77
N HIS A 86 19.42 8.02 -7.57
CA HIS A 86 20.28 6.86 -7.28
C HIS A 86 19.45 5.57 -7.21
N GLU A 87 18.29 5.66 -6.57
CA GLU A 87 17.39 4.53 -6.37
C GLU A 87 16.77 4.03 -7.69
N ILE A 88 16.39 4.95 -8.58
CA ILE A 88 15.86 4.65 -9.92
C ILE A 88 16.96 4.09 -10.83
N GLN A 89 18.18 4.66 -10.80
CA GLN A 89 19.29 4.19 -11.62
C GLN A 89 19.69 2.75 -11.31
N GLN A 90 19.56 2.31 -10.04
CA GLN A 90 19.79 0.91 -9.67
C GLN A 90 18.84 -0.07 -10.38
N ASN A 91 17.67 0.40 -10.85
CA ASN A 91 16.67 -0.41 -11.54
C ASN A 91 16.42 -1.76 -10.84
N LYS A 92 16.32 -1.70 -9.51
CA LYS A 92 16.18 -2.86 -8.63
C LYS A 92 14.74 -3.28 -8.46
N MET A 93 13.77 -2.41 -8.72
CA MET A 93 12.35 -2.75 -8.61
C MET A 93 11.55 -2.15 -9.75
N PHE A 94 10.71 -2.97 -10.39
CA PHE A 94 9.84 -2.54 -11.48
C PHE A 94 8.52 -3.30 -11.46
N LEU A 95 7.52 -2.79 -12.16
CA LEU A 95 6.17 -3.36 -12.25
C LEU A 95 6.01 -4.12 -13.57
N GLN A 96 5.66 -5.40 -13.48
CA GLN A 96 5.59 -6.31 -14.63
C GLN A 96 4.25 -7.05 -14.71
N GLY A 97 3.29 -6.43 -15.40
CA GLY A 97 1.98 -7.04 -15.67
C GLY A 97 1.18 -7.39 -14.41
N SER A 98 0.31 -8.40 -14.56
CA SER A 98 -0.58 -8.88 -13.51
C SER A 98 -0.61 -10.41 -13.49
N ASP A 99 -0.92 -11.00 -12.34
CA ASP A 99 -1.08 -12.44 -12.21
C ASP A 99 -2.41 -12.94 -12.79
N LYS A 100 -2.65 -14.26 -12.72
CA LYS A 100 -3.89 -14.89 -13.20
C LYS A 100 -5.17 -14.40 -12.48
N LYS A 101 -5.04 -13.70 -11.36
CA LYS A 101 -6.14 -13.11 -10.57
C LYS A 101 -6.23 -11.59 -10.76
N GLY A 102 -5.48 -11.01 -11.71
CA GLY A 102 -5.45 -9.57 -11.96
C GLY A 102 -4.73 -8.74 -10.89
N ARG A 103 -3.91 -9.36 -10.02
CA ARG A 103 -3.09 -8.66 -9.03
C ARG A 103 -1.84 -8.12 -9.71
N PRO A 104 -1.52 -6.82 -9.60
CA PRO A 104 -0.28 -6.28 -10.16
C PRO A 104 0.95 -6.99 -9.58
N ILE A 105 1.92 -7.27 -10.44
CA ILE A 105 3.18 -7.89 -10.04
C ILE A 105 4.28 -6.84 -10.07
N SER A 106 5.06 -6.78 -9.01
CA SER A 106 6.34 -6.10 -8.99
C SER A 106 7.48 -7.10 -8.83
N VAL A 107 8.58 -6.87 -9.54
CA VAL A 107 9.79 -7.68 -9.47
C VAL A 107 10.86 -6.85 -8.79
N LEU A 108 11.49 -7.43 -7.77
CA LEU A 108 12.62 -6.87 -7.00
C LEU A 108 13.86 -7.73 -7.29
N LEU A 109 14.94 -7.11 -7.77
CA LEU A 109 16.24 -7.75 -8.02
C LEU A 109 17.21 -7.34 -6.91
N ALA A 110 17.42 -8.22 -5.94
CA ALA A 110 18.15 -7.87 -4.71
C ALA A 110 19.63 -7.57 -4.96
N ALA A 111 20.27 -8.22 -5.94
CA ALA A 111 21.66 -7.98 -6.33
C ALA A 111 21.92 -6.57 -6.89
N ARG A 112 20.87 -5.84 -7.25
CA ARG A 112 20.97 -4.46 -7.74
C ARG A 112 20.87 -3.41 -6.64
N HIS A 113 20.59 -3.82 -5.40
CA HIS A 113 20.54 -2.89 -4.29
C HIS A 113 21.95 -2.52 -3.84
N PHE A 114 22.28 -1.24 -3.89
CA PHE A 114 23.52 -0.71 -3.33
C PHE A 114 23.24 0.48 -2.40
N GLN A 115 23.99 0.54 -1.31
CA GLN A 115 23.97 1.66 -0.38
C GLN A 115 24.67 2.87 -1.00
N HIS A 116 24.22 4.08 -0.67
CA HIS A 116 24.93 5.31 -0.98
C HIS A 116 24.83 6.32 0.17
N ASN A 117 25.70 7.32 0.17
CA ASN A 117 25.70 8.36 1.21
C ASN A 117 24.37 9.14 1.19
N GLY A 118 23.75 9.27 2.37
CA GLY A 118 22.41 9.86 2.51
C GLY A 118 21.26 8.98 1.99
N GLY A 119 21.55 7.77 1.50
CA GLY A 119 20.60 6.97 0.73
C GLY A 119 19.42 6.41 1.50
N LEU A 120 19.46 6.36 2.83
CA LEU A 120 18.32 5.84 3.60
C LEU A 120 17.05 6.69 3.42
N ASP A 121 17.19 8.03 3.35
CA ASP A 121 16.02 8.90 3.17
C ASP A 121 15.52 8.92 1.73
N GLU A 122 16.43 8.83 0.75
CA GLU A 122 16.08 8.60 -0.66
C GLU A 122 15.37 7.25 -0.83
N PHE A 123 15.90 6.18 -0.21
CA PHE A 123 15.31 4.85 -0.21
C PHE A 123 13.91 4.82 0.41
N LYS A 124 13.70 5.48 1.57
CA LYS A 124 12.35 5.60 2.16
C LYS A 124 11.38 6.25 1.18
N ARG A 125 11.80 7.34 0.51
CA ARG A 125 10.98 8.00 -0.52
C ARG A 125 10.75 7.09 -1.73
N PHE A 126 11.75 6.33 -2.15
CA PHE A 126 11.64 5.35 -3.23
C PHE A 126 10.61 4.26 -2.90
N ILE A 127 10.59 3.74 -1.67
CA ILE A 127 9.58 2.77 -1.24
C ILE A 127 8.17 3.35 -1.34
N VAL A 128 7.94 4.57 -0.85
CA VAL A 128 6.64 5.24 -0.99
C VAL A 128 6.25 5.45 -2.45
N TYR A 129 7.20 5.90 -3.28
CA TYR A 129 7.01 6.06 -4.72
C TYR A 129 6.59 4.76 -5.41
N ILE A 130 7.28 3.65 -5.13
CA ILE A 130 6.95 2.35 -5.72
C ILE A 130 5.57 1.88 -5.28
N PHE A 131 5.23 2.03 -4.00
CA PHE A 131 3.88 1.71 -3.54
C PHE A 131 2.82 2.54 -4.25
N ASP A 132 3.02 3.86 -4.40
CA ASP A 132 2.07 4.70 -5.14
C ASP A 132 1.88 4.20 -6.58
N LYS A 133 2.96 3.76 -7.25
CA LYS A 133 2.89 3.16 -8.58
C LYS A 133 2.17 1.81 -8.61
N ILE A 134 2.38 0.96 -7.60
CA ILE A 134 1.65 -0.32 -7.45
C ILE A 134 0.15 -0.05 -7.27
N LEU A 135 -0.18 0.85 -6.33
CA LEU A 135 -1.56 1.20 -5.99
C LEU A 135 -2.30 1.81 -7.19
N ALA A 136 -1.64 2.68 -7.96
CA ALA A 136 -2.21 3.28 -9.17
C ALA A 136 -2.48 2.26 -10.31
N ARG A 137 -1.82 1.10 -10.29
CA ARG A 137 -2.07 0.00 -11.26
C ARG A 137 -3.09 -1.02 -10.77
N MET A 138 -3.61 -0.90 -9.54
CA MET A 138 -4.58 -1.87 -9.04
C MET A 138 -5.94 -1.68 -9.73
N PRO A 139 -6.53 -2.74 -10.31
CA PRO A 139 -7.85 -2.64 -10.90
C PRO A 139 -8.93 -2.42 -9.83
N PRO A 140 -10.10 -1.88 -10.21
CA PRO A 140 -11.24 -1.74 -9.29
C PRO A 140 -11.57 -3.05 -8.59
N GLY A 141 -11.78 -3.00 -7.27
CA GLY A 141 -12.05 -4.19 -6.46
C GLY A 141 -10.84 -5.03 -6.07
N GLN A 142 -9.64 -4.73 -6.59
CA GLN A 142 -8.40 -5.38 -6.16
C GLN A 142 -7.72 -4.60 -5.03
N ASP A 143 -7.33 -5.31 -3.98
CA ASP A 143 -6.61 -4.77 -2.82
C ASP A 143 -5.26 -5.44 -2.57
N LYS A 144 -4.90 -6.43 -3.40
CA LYS A 144 -3.68 -7.22 -3.29
C LYS A 144 -2.79 -7.04 -4.51
N PHE A 145 -1.49 -7.04 -4.24
CA PHE A 145 -0.43 -7.07 -5.24
C PHE A 145 0.56 -8.19 -4.88
N ILE A 146 1.47 -8.48 -5.81
CA ILE A 146 2.51 -9.52 -5.64
C ILE A 146 3.87 -8.88 -5.83
N VAL A 147 4.81 -9.23 -4.96
CA VAL A 147 6.23 -8.88 -5.12
C VAL A 147 7.00 -10.18 -5.30
N ILE A 148 7.73 -10.29 -6.40
CA ILE A 148 8.66 -11.39 -6.69
C ILE A 148 10.06 -10.88 -6.37
N GLY A 149 10.71 -11.49 -5.38
CA GLY A 149 12.10 -11.19 -5.05
C GLY A 149 13.04 -12.17 -5.74
N ASP A 150 13.83 -11.68 -6.67
CA ASP A 150 14.98 -12.39 -7.23
C ASP A 150 16.20 -12.11 -6.34
N LEU A 151 16.75 -13.19 -5.78
CA LEU A 151 17.91 -13.15 -4.90
C LEU A 151 19.18 -13.64 -5.60
N ASP A 152 19.13 -13.97 -6.89
CA ASP A 152 20.31 -14.37 -7.64
C ASP A 152 21.35 -13.24 -7.65
N GLY A 153 22.59 -13.58 -7.33
CA GLY A 153 23.69 -12.63 -7.18
C GLY A 153 23.66 -11.72 -5.94
N TRP A 154 22.68 -11.88 -5.02
CA TRP A 154 22.66 -11.09 -3.78
C TRP A 154 23.83 -11.49 -2.87
N GLY A 155 24.59 -10.50 -2.40
CA GLY A 155 25.72 -10.72 -1.51
C GLY A 155 25.87 -9.63 -0.44
N TYR A 156 26.98 -9.68 0.31
CA TYR A 156 27.24 -8.75 1.42
C TYR A 156 27.20 -7.27 1.02
N ALA A 157 27.65 -6.93 -0.19
CA ALA A 157 27.61 -5.55 -0.70
C ALA A 157 26.18 -5.01 -0.88
N ASN A 158 25.19 -5.90 -1.01
CA ASN A 158 23.78 -5.55 -1.17
C ASN A 158 22.99 -5.58 0.14
N CYS A 159 23.59 -6.04 1.23
CA CYS A 159 22.89 -6.23 2.50
C CYS A 159 22.75 -4.90 3.26
N ASP A 160 21.55 -4.32 3.25
CA ASP A 160 21.23 -3.11 4.00
C ASP A 160 20.08 -3.35 4.99
N ILE A 161 20.45 -3.72 6.21
CA ILE A 161 19.49 -3.96 7.30
C ILE A 161 18.65 -2.71 7.60
N ARG A 162 19.23 -1.50 7.51
CA ARG A 162 18.51 -0.26 7.81
C ARG A 162 17.45 0.02 6.75
N ALA A 163 17.80 -0.20 5.47
CA ALA A 163 16.84 -0.10 4.37
C ALA A 163 15.73 -1.14 4.54
N TYR A 164 16.04 -2.40 4.88
CA TYR A 164 15.01 -3.43 5.06
C TYR A 164 14.02 -3.11 6.19
N LEU A 165 14.52 -2.63 7.33
CA LEU A 165 13.66 -2.19 8.43
C LEU A 165 12.78 -0.99 8.03
N ALA A 166 13.35 -0.03 7.29
CA ALA A 166 12.60 1.11 6.79
C ALA A 166 11.51 0.68 5.78
N ALA A 167 11.84 -0.24 4.86
CA ALA A 167 10.90 -0.80 3.91
C ALA A 167 9.76 -1.53 4.62
N LEU A 168 10.06 -2.36 5.63
CA LEU A 168 9.04 -3.07 6.40
C LEU A 168 8.11 -2.10 7.14
N SER A 169 8.67 -1.12 7.84
CA SER A 169 7.89 -0.11 8.58
C SER A 169 6.96 0.71 7.66
N LEU A 170 7.48 1.16 6.51
CA LEU A 170 6.70 1.89 5.52
C LEU A 170 5.64 1.01 4.87
N SER A 171 5.98 -0.25 4.56
CA SER A 171 5.05 -1.22 3.99
C SER A 171 3.87 -1.44 4.93
N CYS A 172 4.10 -1.73 6.22
CA CYS A 172 3.02 -1.91 7.20
C CYS A 172 2.11 -0.69 7.27
N ARG A 173 2.70 0.51 7.25
CA ARG A 173 1.95 1.77 7.29
C ARG A 173 1.10 2.00 6.04
N ILE A 174 1.62 1.73 4.85
CA ILE A 174 0.95 1.99 3.57
C ILE A 174 -0.09 0.90 3.25
N THR A 175 0.27 -0.37 3.44
CA THR A 175 -0.60 -1.51 3.11
C THR A 175 -1.53 -1.86 4.26
N THR A 176 -1.50 -1.12 5.36
CA THR A 176 -2.36 -1.31 6.54
C THR A 176 -2.25 -2.72 7.15
N ARG A 177 -1.07 -3.37 7.05
CA ARG A 177 -0.89 -4.72 7.58
C ARG A 177 -1.04 -4.68 9.11
N LYS A 178 -1.74 -5.65 9.70
CA LYS A 178 -1.77 -5.82 11.16
C LYS A 178 -0.35 -6.14 11.64
N ASP A 179 0.14 -5.37 12.59
CA ASP A 179 1.28 -5.76 13.42
C ASP A 179 0.88 -6.90 14.35
#